data_AF-A0A7S4DYG0-F1
#
_entry.id   AF-A0A7S4DYG0-F1
#
_cell.length_a   1.000
_cell.length_b   1.000
_cell.length_c   1.000
_cell.angle_alpha   90.00
_cell.angle_beta   90.00
_cell.angle_gamma   90.00
#
_symmetry.space_group_name_H-M   'P 1'
#
loop_
_entity.id
_entity.type
_entity.pdbx_description
1 polymer ?
#
loop_
_entity_poly.entity_id
_entity_poly.type
_entity_poly.pdbx_seq_one_letter_code
_entity_poly.pdbx_strand_id
1 'polypeptide(L)'
;MSWSLVDETDATVGVKLTYTDGEYCANVQKPRSFEMLFQCENTKGLDPAVNVDEPSACRYIVVYNTIYGCPTGCIGEGDTLCGGHGICAQDGGTNKTHCFCNEGYEGEYCTETKGSASASSSSASPAAVLAAISLVLLVILLGLGIYLYVSIQKLKTEHSYGNFEQMVFDADGKDLEDD
;
A
#
# COMPACT_ATOMS: atom_id res chain seq x y z
N MET A 1 -11.45 13.28 -32.35
CA MET A 1 -10.45 12.29 -31.86
C MET A 1 -11.01 11.58 -30.64
N SER A 2 -10.70 10.30 -30.46
CA SER A 2 -11.14 9.52 -29.30
C SER A 2 -10.13 8.44 -28.92
N TRP A 3 -10.07 8.13 -27.62
CA TRP A 3 -9.32 7.01 -27.05
C TRP A 3 -10.27 5.86 -26.73
N SER A 4 -9.79 4.64 -26.95
CA SER A 4 -10.52 3.39 -26.65
C SER A 4 -9.52 2.25 -26.43
N LEU A 5 -9.98 1.09 -25.98
CA LEU A 5 -9.15 -0.11 -25.95
C LEU A 5 -8.98 -0.68 -27.36
N VAL A 6 -7.85 -1.35 -27.60
CA VAL A 6 -7.70 -2.17 -28.82
C VAL A 6 -8.69 -3.34 -28.78
N ASP A 7 -8.81 -3.97 -27.60
CA ASP A 7 -9.80 -5.01 -27.30
C ASP A 7 -10.61 -4.60 -26.06
N GLU A 8 -11.94 -4.53 -26.18
CA GLU A 8 -12.82 -4.14 -25.07
C GLU A 8 -12.95 -5.23 -24.00
N THR A 9 -12.58 -6.47 -24.33
CA THR A 9 -12.61 -7.63 -23.42
C THR A 9 -11.28 -7.86 -22.72
N ASP A 10 -10.19 -7.31 -23.26
CA ASP A 10 -8.84 -7.44 -22.73
C ASP A 10 -8.06 -6.13 -22.82
N ALA A 11 -8.02 -5.40 -21.71
CA ALA A 11 -7.29 -4.14 -21.59
C ALA A 11 -5.77 -4.33 -21.68
N THR A 12 -5.25 -5.55 -21.58
CA THR A 12 -3.80 -5.82 -21.66
C THR A 12 -3.27 -5.74 -23.09
N VAL A 13 -4.15 -5.85 -24.10
CA VAL A 13 -3.77 -5.74 -25.51
C VAL A 13 -3.25 -4.34 -25.84
N GLY A 14 -3.87 -3.31 -25.27
CA GLY A 14 -3.41 -1.93 -25.34
C GLY A 14 -4.48 -0.93 -25.74
N VAL A 15 -4.07 0.24 -26.23
CA VAL A 15 -4.95 1.39 -26.47
C VAL A 15 -4.97 1.85 -27.92
N LYS A 16 -6.11 2.37 -28.35
CA LYS A 16 -6.37 2.84 -29.71
C LYS A 16 -6.75 4.32 -29.70
N LEU A 17 -6.02 5.12 -30.46
CA LEU A 17 -6.32 6.51 -30.76
C LEU A 17 -6.93 6.63 -32.15
N THR A 18 -8.14 7.17 -32.22
CA THR A 18 -8.87 7.33 -33.48
C THR A 18 -9.01 8.79 -33.84
N TYR A 19 -8.59 9.14 -35.05
CA TYR A 19 -8.85 10.41 -35.71
C TYR A 19 -9.95 10.23 -36.76
N THR A 20 -11.01 11.00 -36.60
CA THR A 20 -12.15 11.09 -37.51
C THR A 20 -12.12 12.43 -38.25
N ASP A 21 -13.04 12.60 -39.20
CA ASP A 21 -13.29 13.90 -39.83
C ASP A 21 -12.11 14.43 -40.67
N GLY A 22 -11.35 13.51 -41.27
CA GLY A 22 -10.37 13.87 -42.29
C GLY A 22 -11.02 14.36 -43.59
N GLU A 23 -10.19 14.66 -44.60
CA GLU A 23 -10.69 15.10 -45.90
C GLU A 23 -11.68 14.08 -46.49
N TYR A 24 -12.78 14.60 -47.06
CA TYR A 24 -13.84 13.79 -47.65
C TYR A 24 -13.31 12.92 -48.79
N CYS A 25 -13.58 11.61 -48.69
CA CYS A 25 -13.16 10.63 -49.66
C CYS A 25 -14.31 10.31 -50.62
N ALA A 26 -14.23 10.82 -51.85
CA ALA A 26 -15.29 10.68 -52.84
C ALA A 26 -15.62 9.21 -53.18
N ASN A 27 -14.61 8.33 -53.19
CA ASN A 27 -14.77 6.92 -53.60
C ASN A 27 -15.67 6.10 -52.66
N VAL A 28 -15.67 6.43 -51.37
CA VAL A 28 -16.44 5.72 -50.32
C VAL A 28 -17.47 6.62 -49.64
N GLN A 29 -17.66 7.84 -50.16
CA GLN A 29 -18.61 8.85 -49.70
C GLN A 29 -18.56 9.15 -48.20
N LYS A 30 -17.37 9.06 -47.59
CA LYS A 30 -17.15 9.31 -46.16
C LYS A 30 -15.85 10.10 -45.92
N PRO A 31 -15.73 10.85 -44.81
CA PRO A 31 -14.46 11.40 -44.35
C PRO A 31 -13.40 10.33 -44.14
N ARG A 32 -12.12 10.66 -44.37
CA ARG A 32 -11.00 9.77 -44.01
C ARG A 32 -10.92 9.56 -42.50
N SER A 33 -10.52 8.35 -42.09
CA SER A 33 -10.22 8.03 -40.70
C SER A 33 -8.83 7.44 -40.55
N PHE A 34 -8.16 7.76 -39.44
CA PHE A 34 -6.82 7.28 -39.12
C PHE A 34 -6.80 6.73 -37.70
N GLU A 35 -6.31 5.51 -37.53
CA GLU A 35 -6.25 4.80 -36.27
C GLU A 35 -4.79 4.49 -35.92
N MET A 36 -4.39 4.82 -34.70
CA MET A 36 -3.11 4.42 -34.13
C MET A 36 -3.39 3.39 -33.02
N LEU A 37 -2.82 2.21 -33.16
CA LEU A 37 -2.92 1.12 -32.20
C LEU A 37 -1.60 1.03 -31.45
N PHE A 38 -1.60 1.31 -30.16
CA PHE A 38 -0.46 1.13 -29.28
C PHE A 38 -0.65 -0.21 -28.57
N GLN A 39 -0.08 -1.26 -29.15
CA GLN A 39 -0.11 -2.59 -28.57
C GLN A 39 0.91 -2.70 -27.44
N CYS A 40 0.48 -3.28 -26.33
CA CYS A 40 1.32 -3.47 -25.17
C CYS A 40 2.45 -4.45 -25.50
N GLU A 41 3.69 -3.98 -25.41
CA GLU A 41 4.88 -4.83 -25.49
C GLU A 41 5.96 -4.27 -24.57
N ASN A 42 6.85 -5.13 -24.06
CA ASN A 42 7.94 -4.73 -23.18
C ASN A 42 9.12 -4.08 -23.93
N THR A 43 8.81 -3.19 -24.89
CA THR A 43 9.78 -2.50 -25.75
C THR A 43 9.65 -1.00 -25.53
N LYS A 44 10.77 -0.33 -25.26
CA LYS A 44 10.80 1.13 -25.08
C LYS A 44 10.79 1.84 -26.43
N GLY A 45 10.12 2.99 -26.48
CA GLY A 45 10.12 3.87 -27.66
C GLY A 45 9.01 3.58 -28.67
N LEU A 46 9.10 4.27 -29.81
CA LEU A 46 8.21 4.17 -30.97
C LEU A 46 9.06 3.94 -32.22
N ASP A 47 10.00 2.98 -32.16
CA ASP A 47 10.73 2.54 -33.36
C ASP A 47 9.72 2.01 -34.40
N PRO A 48 10.05 2.00 -35.71
CA PRO A 48 9.10 2.25 -36.78
C PRO A 48 7.85 1.37 -36.67
N ALA A 49 6.71 1.97 -37.01
CA ALA A 49 5.42 1.30 -36.95
C ALA A 49 5.52 -0.13 -37.50
N VAL A 50 5.12 -1.09 -36.68
CA VAL A 50 5.20 -2.52 -36.98
C VAL A 50 4.37 -2.83 -38.21
N ASN A 51 3.23 -2.14 -38.35
CA ASN A 51 2.39 -2.29 -39.51
C ASN A 51 1.71 -0.97 -39.89
N VAL A 52 1.50 -0.77 -41.19
CA VAL A 52 0.79 0.36 -41.78
C VAL A 52 -0.14 -0.21 -42.84
N ASP A 53 -1.44 -0.21 -42.54
CA ASP A 53 -2.45 -0.84 -43.36
C ASP A 53 -3.52 0.17 -43.81
N GLU A 54 -4.04 -0.03 -45.02
CA GLU A 54 -5.27 0.60 -45.51
C GLU A 54 -6.32 -0.49 -45.75
N PRO A 55 -6.93 -1.06 -44.69
CA PRO A 55 -7.83 -2.21 -44.82
C PRO A 55 -9.10 -1.93 -45.64
N SER A 56 -9.45 -0.65 -45.79
CA SER A 56 -10.50 -0.20 -46.70
C SER A 56 -10.18 1.20 -47.17
N ALA A 57 -10.60 1.55 -48.37
CA ALA A 57 -10.38 2.89 -48.91
C ALA A 57 -10.72 3.99 -47.89
N CYS A 58 -9.73 4.87 -47.66
CA CYS A 58 -9.84 6.01 -46.75
C CYS A 58 -9.99 5.67 -45.26
N ARG A 59 -9.56 4.46 -44.86
CA ARG A 59 -9.33 4.07 -43.46
C ARG A 59 -7.90 3.55 -43.33
N TYR A 60 -7.11 4.22 -42.50
CA TYR A 60 -5.70 3.93 -42.30
C TYR A 60 -5.48 3.45 -40.87
N ILE A 61 -4.68 2.41 -40.70
CA ILE A 61 -4.30 1.86 -39.40
C ILE A 61 -2.78 1.82 -39.32
N VAL A 62 -2.25 2.29 -38.20
CA VAL A 62 -0.83 2.16 -37.87
C VAL A 62 -0.70 1.46 -36.52
N VAL A 63 0.15 0.44 -36.46
CA VAL A 63 0.40 -0.34 -35.25
C VAL A 63 1.78 -0.02 -34.71
N TYR A 64 1.84 0.32 -33.43
CA TYR A 64 3.07 0.50 -32.67
C TYR A 64 3.08 -0.51 -31.54
N ASN A 65 4.18 -1.25 -31.40
CA ASN A 65 4.40 -2.02 -30.20
C ASN A 65 5.25 -1.19 -29.24
N THR A 66 4.72 -0.92 -28.05
CA THR A 66 5.40 -0.05 -27.10
C THR A 66 4.89 -0.29 -25.70
N ILE A 67 5.77 -0.11 -24.71
CA ILE A 67 5.40 -0.25 -23.31
C ILE A 67 4.37 0.80 -22.88
N TYR A 68 4.31 1.93 -23.58
CA TYR A 68 3.31 2.98 -23.33
C TYR A 68 1.89 2.58 -23.76
N GLY A 69 1.73 1.47 -24.49
CA GLY A 69 0.44 0.85 -24.78
C GLY A 69 -0.08 -0.01 -23.63
N CYS A 70 0.77 -0.38 -22.67
CA CYS A 70 0.42 -1.28 -21.58
C CYS A 70 -0.42 -0.60 -20.48
N PRO A 71 -1.26 -1.36 -19.75
CA PRO A 71 -1.98 -0.83 -18.60
C PRO A 71 -1.04 -0.31 -17.52
N THR A 72 -1.41 0.80 -16.88
CA THR A 72 -0.59 1.44 -15.84
C THR A 72 -0.34 0.53 -14.64
N GLY A 73 -1.29 -0.36 -14.29
CA GLY A 73 -1.13 -1.34 -13.21
C GLY A 73 -0.09 -2.44 -13.49
N CYS A 74 0.52 -2.46 -14.68
CA CYS A 74 1.54 -3.43 -15.06
C CYS A 74 2.93 -2.83 -15.26
N ILE A 75 3.07 -1.50 -15.18
CA ILE A 75 4.34 -0.79 -15.38
C ILE A 75 4.75 -0.19 -14.03
N GLY A 76 5.74 -0.80 -13.39
CA GLY A 76 6.35 -0.28 -12.15
C GLY A 76 7.46 0.74 -12.41
N GLU A 77 8.19 1.11 -11.36
CA GLU A 77 9.40 1.92 -11.47
C GLU A 77 10.47 1.15 -12.29
N GLY A 78 10.76 1.63 -13.51
CA GLY A 78 11.78 1.03 -14.38
C GLY A 78 11.39 0.82 -15.85
N ASP A 79 10.19 1.22 -16.27
CA ASP A 79 9.61 0.97 -17.61
C ASP A 79 9.87 -0.47 -18.09
N THR A 80 9.60 -1.44 -17.22
CA THR A 80 9.64 -2.86 -17.57
C THR A 80 8.33 -3.48 -17.12
N LEU A 81 7.66 -4.17 -18.05
CA LEU A 81 6.41 -4.84 -17.77
C LEU A 81 6.62 -5.89 -16.67
N CYS A 82 5.90 -5.73 -15.55
CA CYS A 82 5.98 -6.63 -14.40
C CYS A 82 7.42 -6.94 -13.96
N GLY A 83 8.31 -5.93 -14.00
CA GLY A 83 9.71 -6.06 -13.59
C GLY A 83 10.51 -7.08 -14.41
N GLY A 84 9.97 -7.59 -15.52
CA GLY A 84 10.54 -8.71 -16.28
C GLY A 84 10.32 -10.09 -15.64
N HIS A 85 9.54 -10.15 -14.57
CA HIS A 85 9.33 -11.34 -13.74
C HIS A 85 7.86 -11.70 -13.56
N GLY A 86 7.01 -11.35 -14.52
CA GLY A 86 5.60 -11.72 -14.50
C GLY A 86 4.91 -11.47 -15.82
N ILE A 87 3.61 -11.73 -15.82
CA ILE A 87 2.72 -11.51 -16.96
C ILE A 87 1.69 -10.45 -16.55
N CYS A 88 1.49 -9.44 -17.38
CA CYS A 88 0.37 -8.51 -17.22
C CYS A 88 -0.91 -9.21 -17.67
N ALA A 89 -1.87 -9.38 -16.78
CA ALA A 89 -3.17 -9.98 -17.13
C ALA A 89 -4.32 -9.20 -16.51
N GLN A 90 -5.49 -9.30 -17.13
CA GLN A 90 -6.73 -8.78 -16.57
C GLN A 90 -7.36 -9.83 -15.64
N ASP A 91 -7.72 -9.40 -14.43
CA ASP A 91 -8.52 -10.21 -13.52
C ASP A 91 -9.97 -10.27 -13.99
N GLY A 92 -10.45 -11.48 -14.31
CA GLY A 92 -11.80 -11.71 -14.79
C GLY A 92 -12.92 -11.33 -13.80
N GLY A 93 -12.61 -11.21 -12.50
CA GLY A 93 -13.58 -10.80 -11.49
C GLY A 93 -13.74 -9.28 -11.34
N THR A 94 -12.67 -8.53 -11.58
CA THR A 94 -12.62 -7.08 -11.27
C THR A 94 -12.35 -6.20 -12.49
N ASN A 95 -12.01 -6.80 -13.64
CA ASN A 95 -11.52 -6.12 -14.84
C ASN A 95 -10.33 -5.20 -14.58
N LYS A 96 -9.57 -5.47 -13.51
CA LYS A 96 -8.34 -4.76 -13.19
C LYS A 96 -7.16 -5.51 -13.77
N THR A 97 -6.24 -4.75 -14.34
CA THR A 97 -4.97 -5.27 -14.84
C THR A 97 -3.91 -5.19 -13.75
N HIS A 98 -3.18 -6.27 -13.57
CA HIS A 98 -2.06 -6.33 -12.63
C HIS A 98 -1.07 -7.42 -13.07
N CYS A 99 0.07 -7.46 -12.39
CA CYS A 99 1.11 -8.43 -12.67
C CYS A 99 0.89 -9.74 -11.93
N PHE A 100 1.00 -10.85 -12.67
CA PHE A 100 1.05 -12.19 -12.14
C PHE A 100 2.50 -12.65 -12.12
N CYS A 101 3.08 -12.70 -10.93
CA CYS A 101 4.52 -12.94 -10.76
C CYS A 101 4.91 -14.39 -10.98
N ASN A 102 6.08 -14.56 -11.58
CA ASN A 102 6.76 -15.84 -11.71
C ASN A 102 7.16 -16.38 -10.32
N GLU A 103 7.51 -17.67 -10.28
CA GLU A 103 8.00 -18.29 -9.06
C GLU A 103 9.26 -17.56 -8.55
N GLY A 104 9.34 -17.36 -7.23
CA GLY A 104 10.43 -16.62 -6.60
C GLY A 104 10.27 -15.10 -6.59
N TYR A 105 9.26 -14.53 -7.25
CA TYR A 105 8.98 -13.09 -7.27
C TYR A 105 7.63 -12.73 -6.65
N GLU A 106 7.53 -11.53 -6.08
CA GLU A 106 6.34 -10.95 -5.47
C GLU A 106 6.31 -9.41 -5.56
N GLY A 107 5.27 -8.81 -4.99
CA GLY A 107 5.00 -7.38 -5.08
C GLY A 107 4.06 -7.02 -6.24
N GLU A 108 3.61 -5.75 -6.27
CA GLU A 108 2.64 -5.24 -7.27
C GLU A 108 3.17 -5.35 -8.71
N TYR A 109 4.49 -5.20 -8.88
CA TYR A 109 5.17 -5.21 -10.17
C TYR A 109 6.20 -6.35 -10.31
N CYS A 110 6.15 -7.37 -9.44
CA CYS A 110 7.07 -8.51 -9.47
C CYS A 110 8.57 -8.16 -9.38
N THR A 111 8.90 -7.04 -8.74
CA THR A 111 10.28 -6.57 -8.56
C THR A 111 10.94 -7.14 -7.31
N GLU A 112 10.16 -7.72 -6.38
CA GLU A 112 10.66 -8.25 -5.12
C GLU A 112 10.90 -9.75 -5.23
N THR A 113 11.95 -10.26 -4.57
CA THR A 113 12.21 -11.71 -4.48
C THR A 113 11.63 -12.28 -3.20
N LYS A 114 10.89 -13.39 -3.30
CA LYS A 114 10.36 -14.16 -2.16
C LYS A 114 11.51 -14.59 -1.26
N GLY A 115 11.60 -14.01 -0.07
CA GLY A 115 12.66 -14.29 0.91
C GLY A 115 13.73 -13.19 1.06
N SER A 116 13.65 -12.11 0.28
CA SER A 116 14.35 -10.87 0.65
C SER A 116 13.58 -10.22 1.79
N ALA A 117 14.10 -10.35 3.01
CA ALA A 117 13.67 -9.57 4.16
C ALA A 117 14.07 -8.09 3.97
N SER A 118 13.44 -7.42 3.01
CA SER A 118 13.49 -5.97 2.86
C SER A 118 12.24 -5.42 3.50
N ALA A 119 12.40 -4.92 4.72
CA ALA A 119 11.33 -4.32 5.48
C ALA A 119 10.90 -2.98 4.87
N SER A 120 9.83 -2.97 4.05
CA SER A 120 8.95 -1.83 3.79
C SER A 120 7.87 -2.20 2.76
N SER A 121 6.57 -2.00 2.87
CA SER A 121 5.63 -1.64 3.95
C SER A 121 4.23 -1.50 3.33
N SER A 122 3.23 -2.28 3.75
CA SER A 122 1.79 -1.91 3.68
C SER A 122 0.87 -2.98 4.31
N SER A 123 1.16 -3.41 5.54
CA SER A 123 0.16 -3.93 6.46
C SER A 123 0.73 -3.82 7.87
N ALA A 124 -0.10 -3.50 8.87
CA ALA A 124 0.37 -3.19 10.23
C ALA A 124 1.30 -4.29 10.74
N SER A 125 2.59 -3.96 10.86
CA SER A 125 3.64 -4.93 11.14
C SER A 125 3.57 -5.39 12.61
N PRO A 126 3.85 -6.67 12.89
CA PRO A 126 3.80 -7.22 14.26
C PRO A 126 4.74 -6.47 15.23
N ALA A 127 5.76 -5.78 14.72
CA ALA A 127 6.64 -4.92 15.51
C ALA A 127 5.92 -3.69 16.11
N ALA A 128 4.99 -3.06 15.39
CA ALA A 128 4.21 -1.94 15.90
C ALA A 128 3.24 -2.37 17.01
N VAL A 129 2.66 -3.57 16.87
CA VAL A 129 1.80 -4.19 17.89
C VAL A 129 2.61 -4.50 19.14
N LEU A 130 3.79 -5.08 19.01
CA LEU A 130 4.67 -5.37 20.15
C LEU A 130 5.17 -4.10 20.84
N ALA A 131 5.49 -3.05 20.09
CA ALA A 131 5.87 -1.75 20.66
C ALA A 131 4.73 -1.12 21.47
N ALA A 132 3.50 -1.14 20.94
CA ALA A 132 2.32 -0.65 21.65
C ALA A 132 2.05 -1.44 22.94
N ILE A 133 2.14 -2.78 22.89
CA ILE A 133 1.97 -3.64 24.07
C ILE A 133 3.05 -3.35 25.12
N SER A 134 4.31 -3.17 24.70
CA SER A 134 5.41 -2.85 25.63
C SER A 134 5.22 -1.50 26.33
N LEU A 135 4.72 -0.49 25.61
CA LEU A 135 4.41 0.83 26.15
C LEU A 135 3.26 0.77 27.17
N VAL A 136 2.19 0.03 26.85
CA VAL A 136 1.05 -0.16 27.75
C VAL A 136 1.48 -0.89 29.03
N LEU A 137 2.30 -1.93 28.92
CA LEU A 137 2.82 -2.66 30.09
C LEU A 137 3.70 -1.77 30.98
N LEU A 138 4.56 -0.93 30.40
CA LEU A 138 5.38 0.01 31.18
C LEU A 138 4.53 1.03 31.94
N VAL A 139 3.47 1.56 31.32
CA VAL A 139 2.56 2.50 31.99
C VAL A 139 1.82 1.83 33.14
N ILE A 140 1.39 0.58 32.99
CA ILE A 140 0.73 -0.18 34.05
C ILE A 140 1.70 -0.45 35.22
N LEU A 141 2.94 -0.87 34.94
CA LEU A 141 3.94 -1.11 35.99
C LEU A 141 4.27 0.16 36.77
N LEU A 142 4.43 1.30 36.08
CA LEU A 142 4.63 2.60 36.72
C LEU A 142 3.41 3.03 37.55
N GLY A 143 2.20 2.84 37.01
CA GLY A 143 0.95 3.15 37.72
C GLY A 143 0.77 2.33 39.00
N LEU A 144 1.02 1.02 38.94
CA LEU A 144 0.97 0.15 40.12
C LEU A 144 2.07 0.50 41.13
N GLY A 145 3.28 0.81 40.67
CA GLY A 145 4.37 1.27 41.54
C GLY A 145 4.03 2.56 42.28
N ILE A 146 3.49 3.56 41.57
CA ILE A 146 3.03 4.82 42.18
C ILE A 146 1.87 4.57 43.15
N TYR A 147 0.91 3.71 42.78
CA TYR A 147 -0.22 3.37 43.64
C TYR A 147 0.23 2.72 44.96
N LEU A 148 1.13 1.74 44.89
CA LEU A 148 1.70 1.09 46.08
C LEU A 148 2.52 2.08 46.91
N TYR A 149 3.30 2.95 46.27
CA TYR A 149 4.04 4.01 46.97
C TYR A 149 3.12 4.93 47.77
N VAL A 150 2.01 5.37 47.17
CA VAL A 150 1.00 6.19 47.86
C VAL A 150 0.30 5.40 48.96
N SER A 151 -0.05 4.13 48.73
CA SER A 151 -0.68 3.27 49.74
C SER A 151 0.22 3.05 50.95
N ILE A 152 1.52 2.79 50.75
CA ILE A 152 2.51 2.66 51.83
C ILE A 152 2.70 3.98 52.57
N GLN A 153 2.73 5.12 51.87
CA GLN A 153 2.78 6.44 52.50
C GLN A 153 1.58 6.68 53.42
N LYS A 154 0.37 6.28 52.99
CA LYS A 154 -0.83 6.35 53.84
C LYS A 154 -0.70 5.47 55.09
N LEU A 155 -0.17 4.25 54.95
CA LEU A 155 0.08 3.37 56.10
C LEU A 155 1.16 3.90 57.06
N LYS A 156 2.19 4.60 56.57
CA LYS A 156 3.18 5.29 57.42
C LYS A 156 2.57 6.46 58.19
N THR A 157 1.57 7.12 57.63
CA THR A 157 0.90 8.26 58.29
C THR A 157 0.01 7.76 59.44
N GLU A 158 -0.64 6.61 59.29
CA GLU A 158 -1.40 5.94 60.35
C GLU A 158 -0.48 5.47 61.51
N HIS A 159 0.71 4.92 61.23
CA HIS A 159 1.67 4.54 62.28
C HIS A 159 2.25 5.74 63.04
N SER A 160 2.13 6.96 62.51
CA SER A 160 2.54 8.19 63.18
C SER A 160 1.48 8.74 64.15
N TYR A 161 0.21 8.33 64.05
CA TYR A 161 -0.85 8.71 65.01
C TYR A 161 -1.02 7.68 66.13
N GLY A 162 -0.75 6.40 65.89
CA GLY A 162 -0.80 5.36 66.93
C GLY A 162 0.30 5.45 68.02
N ASN A 163 1.36 6.22 67.78
CA ASN A 163 2.45 6.41 68.75
C ASN A 163 2.24 7.62 69.68
N PHE A 164 1.25 8.48 69.44
CA PHE A 164 0.93 9.60 70.32
C PHE A 164 -0.04 9.19 71.45
N GLU A 165 -0.92 8.22 71.20
CA GLU A 165 -1.91 7.79 72.19
C GLU A 165 -1.31 6.92 73.32
N GLN A 166 -0.14 6.30 73.10
CA GLN A 166 0.57 5.54 74.13
C GLN A 166 1.37 6.44 75.11
N MET A 167 1.60 7.72 74.80
CA MET A 167 2.35 8.64 75.69
C MET A 167 1.46 9.47 76.63
N VAL A 168 0.13 9.49 76.43
CA VAL A 168 -0.79 10.23 77.32
C VAL A 168 -1.33 9.34 78.46
N PHE A 169 -1.31 8.02 78.31
CA PHE A 169 -1.86 7.09 79.32
C PHE A 169 -0.90 6.72 80.46
N ASP A 170 0.40 7.03 80.35
CA ASP A 170 1.42 6.69 81.36
C ASP A 170 1.76 7.84 82.35
N ALA A 171 1.12 9.01 82.21
CA ALA A 171 1.42 10.19 83.04
C ALA A 171 0.52 10.36 84.28
N ASP A 172 -0.51 9.53 84.47
CA ASP A 172 -1.54 9.72 85.50
C ASP A 172 -1.65 8.52 86.47
N GLY A 173 -0.51 7.92 86.83
CA GLY A 173 -0.52 6.66 87.57
C GLY A 173 0.66 6.42 88.50
N LYS A 174 0.85 7.27 89.50
CA LYS A 174 0.89 6.87 90.93
C LYS A 174 1.36 8.01 91.83
N ASP A 175 0.42 8.45 92.65
CA ASP A 175 0.61 9.11 93.93
C ASP A 175 1.29 8.19 94.97
N LEU A 176 1.96 8.85 95.93
CA LEU A 176 2.02 8.59 97.38
C LEU A 176 2.62 7.27 97.92
N GLU A 177 3.61 7.44 98.82
CA GLU A 177 3.85 6.77 100.13
C GLU A 177 5.34 7.01 100.48
N ASP A 178 5.68 7.94 101.37
CA ASP A 178 5.66 7.92 102.85
C ASP A 178 6.73 7.01 103.50
N ASP A 179 7.37 7.62 104.52
CA ASP A 179 8.40 7.17 105.50
C ASP A 179 9.89 7.07 105.08
#